data_AF-A0A522GIJ0-F1
#
_entry.id   AF-A0A522GIJ0-F1
#
_cell.length_a   1.000
_cell.length_b   1.000
_cell.length_c   1.000
_cell.angle_alpha   90.00
_cell.angle_beta   90.00
_cell.angle_gamma   90.00
#
_symmetry.space_group_name_H-M   'P 1'
#
loop_
_entity.id
_entity.type
_entity.pdbx_description
1 polymer ?
#
loop_
_entity_poly.entity_id
_entity_poly.type
_entity_poly.pdbx_seq_one_letter_code
_entity_poly.pdbx_strand_id
1 'polypeptide(L)'
;MTLTDYYEILGIPVNSSIEEIKKAYRKKARLYHPDINPSQNAKDLFIGITEAYEFLIANHEKIRNSDRAYNQAMKDWRKYRQDRSRKRATVYARSSYGAFKNTRFYKTTRFFDGTTIIISFAISIMVLIYTVYGYIYRLHHPVPGLERPTVFAFIMLLLLGMIFFVVSFIYLRAYLETSKKHNKK
;
A
#
# COMPACT_ATOMS: atom_id res chain seq x y z
N MET A 1 -0.14 -33.63 2.67
CA MET A 1 -0.68 -33.67 4.04
C MET A 1 -1.64 -34.83 4.18
N THR A 2 -1.19 -35.83 4.92
CA THR A 2 -2.01 -36.96 5.38
C THR A 2 -2.68 -36.60 6.71
N LEU A 3 -3.57 -37.48 7.19
CA LEU A 3 -4.19 -37.30 8.51
C LEU A 3 -3.12 -37.28 9.62
N THR A 4 -2.13 -38.16 9.52
CA THR A 4 -1.02 -38.29 10.47
C THR A 4 -0.20 -37.02 10.55
N ASP A 5 0.05 -36.36 9.42
CA ASP A 5 0.81 -35.10 9.37
C ASP A 5 0.16 -34.01 10.25
N TYR A 6 -1.18 -33.95 10.34
CA TYR A 6 -1.85 -32.96 11.19
C TYR A 6 -1.65 -33.24 12.69
N TYR A 7 -1.66 -34.51 13.10
CA TYR A 7 -1.34 -34.90 14.48
C TYR A 7 0.13 -34.63 14.80
N GLU A 8 1.04 -34.89 13.85
CA GLU A 8 2.47 -34.61 13.98
C GLU A 8 2.78 -33.11 14.08
N ILE A 9 2.11 -32.28 13.27
CA ILE A 9 2.20 -30.81 13.35
C ILE A 9 1.77 -30.31 14.73
N LEU A 10 0.79 -30.95 15.37
CA LEU A 10 0.39 -30.65 16.76
C LEU A 10 1.25 -31.37 17.81
N GLY A 11 2.06 -32.36 17.41
CA GLY A 11 2.95 -33.13 18.28
C GLY A 11 2.19 -34.02 19.26
N ILE A 12 1.08 -34.62 18.80
CA ILE A 12 0.19 -35.46 19.59
C ILE A 12 -0.01 -36.81 18.87
N PRO A 13 -0.36 -37.89 19.58
CA PRO A 13 -0.63 -39.17 18.96
C PRO A 13 -1.87 -39.12 18.06
N VAL A 14 -1.89 -40.00 17.05
CA VAL A 14 -3.07 -40.21 16.19
C VAL A 14 -4.24 -40.65 17.07
N ASN A 15 -5.44 -40.14 16.78
CA ASN A 15 -6.66 -40.35 17.58
C ASN A 15 -6.67 -39.72 18.99
N SER A 16 -5.78 -38.76 19.26
CA SER A 16 -5.86 -37.91 20.45
C SER A 16 -7.25 -37.27 20.64
N SER A 17 -7.64 -37.08 21.89
CA SER A 17 -8.94 -36.50 22.25
C SER A 17 -9.03 -35.01 21.86
N ILE A 18 -10.26 -34.48 21.76
CA ILE A 18 -10.49 -33.05 21.49
C ILE A 18 -9.78 -32.17 22.53
N GLU A 19 -9.74 -32.60 23.80
CA GLU A 19 -9.06 -31.86 24.86
C GLU A 19 -7.54 -31.80 24.65
N GLU A 20 -6.94 -32.92 24.25
CA GLU A 20 -5.51 -32.99 23.91
C GLU A 20 -5.18 -32.13 22.70
N ILE A 21 -6.00 -32.17 21.65
CA ILE A 21 -5.86 -31.34 20.45
C ILE A 21 -5.88 -29.86 20.84
N LYS A 22 -6.86 -29.43 21.65
CA LYS A 22 -6.96 -28.05 22.15
C LYS A 22 -5.78 -27.66 23.02
N LYS A 23 -5.32 -28.54 23.91
CA LYS A 23 -4.19 -28.29 24.79
C LYS A 23 -2.88 -28.12 24.01
N ALA A 24 -2.63 -29.00 23.04
CA ALA A 24 -1.47 -28.94 22.17
C ALA A 24 -1.47 -27.68 21.30
N TYR A 25 -2.61 -27.33 20.71
CA TYR A 25 -2.78 -26.10 19.95
C TYR A 25 -2.45 -24.86 20.80
N ARG A 26 -3.03 -24.72 21.99
CA ARG A 26 -2.74 -23.56 22.87
C ARG A 26 -1.25 -23.42 23.19
N LYS A 27 -0.56 -24.54 23.45
CA LYS A 27 0.87 -24.54 23.74
C LYS A 27 1.68 -24.10 22.53
N LYS A 28 1.41 -24.65 21.34
CA LYS A 28 2.15 -24.33 20.11
C LYS A 28 1.81 -22.95 19.56
N ALA A 29 0.55 -22.52 19.63
CA ALA A 29 0.11 -21.20 19.20
C ALA A 29 0.82 -20.08 19.97
N ARG A 30 1.01 -20.23 21.28
CA ARG A 30 1.79 -19.27 22.08
C ARG A 30 3.28 -19.26 21.72
N LEU A 31 3.84 -20.43 21.40
CA LEU A 31 5.27 -20.58 21.07
C LEU A 31 5.63 -20.00 19.69
N TYR A 32 4.70 -20.08 18.72
CA TYR A 32 4.92 -19.66 17.35
C TYR A 32 4.12 -18.40 16.96
N HIS A 33 3.50 -17.71 17.92
CA HIS A 33 2.81 -16.46 17.63
C HIS A 33 3.80 -15.43 17.05
N PRO A 34 3.49 -14.75 15.94
CA PRO A 34 4.42 -13.81 15.29
C PRO A 34 4.84 -12.65 16.21
N ASP A 35 3.98 -12.24 17.15
CA ASP A 35 4.31 -11.18 18.11
C ASP A 35 5.28 -11.62 19.22
N ILE A 36 5.36 -12.93 19.50
CA ILE A 36 6.20 -13.49 20.57
C ILE A 36 7.48 -14.09 19.98
N ASN A 37 7.39 -14.69 18.78
CA ASN A 37 8.48 -15.38 18.11
C ASN A 37 8.92 -14.59 16.87
N PRO A 38 10.09 -13.92 16.91
CA PRO A 38 10.57 -13.09 15.81
C PRO A 38 11.18 -13.88 14.65
N SER A 39 11.18 -15.23 14.69
CA SER A 39 11.74 -16.01 13.59
C SER A 39 10.93 -15.85 12.30
N GLN A 40 11.62 -15.84 11.17
CA GLN A 40 10.99 -15.71 9.85
C GLN A 40 10.02 -16.86 9.54
N ASN A 41 10.25 -18.04 10.14
CA ASN A 41 9.42 -19.23 9.98
C ASN A 41 8.24 -19.29 10.97
N ALA A 42 8.18 -18.43 11.99
CA ALA A 42 7.13 -18.47 13.02
C ALA A 42 5.73 -18.33 12.40
N LYS A 43 5.60 -17.46 11.40
CA LYS A 43 4.36 -17.24 10.66
C LYS A 43 3.89 -18.51 9.94
N ASP A 44 4.77 -19.19 9.21
CA ASP A 44 4.42 -20.37 8.44
C ASP A 44 4.09 -21.56 9.35
N LEU A 45 4.85 -21.72 10.44
CA LEU A 45 4.58 -22.70 11.49
C LEU A 45 3.23 -22.43 12.17
N PHE A 46 2.94 -21.17 12.52
CA PHE A 46 1.68 -20.78 13.13
C PHE A 46 0.49 -21.05 12.20
N ILE A 47 0.62 -20.78 10.90
CA ILE A 47 -0.39 -21.12 9.89
C ILE A 47 -0.62 -22.63 9.86
N GLY A 48 0.44 -23.44 9.80
CA GLY A 48 0.34 -24.90 9.78
C GLY A 48 -0.32 -25.48 11.04
N ILE A 49 0.06 -24.98 12.22
CA ILE A 49 -0.53 -25.38 13.51
C ILE A 49 -2.01 -25.02 13.60
N THR A 50 -2.38 -23.82 13.16
CA THR A 50 -3.77 -23.36 13.13
C THR A 50 -4.59 -24.21 12.16
N GLU A 51 -4.03 -24.52 11.00
CA GLU A 51 -4.69 -25.39 10.01
C GLU A 51 -4.94 -26.79 10.57
N ALA A 52 -3.93 -27.40 11.19
CA ALA A 52 -4.04 -28.72 11.79
C ALA A 52 -5.12 -28.76 12.87
N TYR A 53 -5.14 -27.76 13.75
CA TYR A 53 -6.15 -27.61 14.77
C TYR A 53 -7.56 -27.45 14.18
N GLU A 54 -7.76 -26.51 13.24
CA GLU A 54 -9.05 -26.24 12.63
C GLU A 54 -9.62 -27.50 11.95
N PHE A 55 -8.80 -28.24 11.20
CA PHE A 55 -9.21 -29.46 10.50
C PHE A 55 -9.59 -30.59 11.46
N LEU A 56 -8.73 -30.87 12.45
CA LEU A 56 -8.95 -31.96 13.41
C LEU A 56 -10.16 -31.71 14.30
N ILE A 57 -10.42 -30.46 14.70
CA ILE A 57 -11.61 -30.11 15.49
C ILE A 57 -12.89 -30.24 14.67
N ALA A 58 -12.88 -29.74 13.43
CA ALA A 58 -14.08 -29.76 12.58
C ALA A 58 -14.49 -31.18 12.15
N ASN A 59 -13.54 -32.11 12.10
CA ASN A 59 -13.78 -33.45 11.55
C ASN A 59 -13.43 -34.59 12.52
N HIS A 60 -13.23 -34.31 13.81
CA HIS A 60 -12.76 -35.28 14.82
C HIS A 60 -13.51 -36.62 14.78
N GLU A 61 -14.85 -36.57 14.72
CA GLU A 61 -15.69 -37.77 14.68
C GLU A 61 -15.71 -38.44 13.31
N LYS A 62 -15.65 -37.65 12.23
CA LYS A 62 -15.81 -38.14 10.84
C LYS A 62 -14.58 -38.90 10.34
N ILE A 63 -13.38 -38.48 10.74
CA ILE A 63 -12.11 -39.00 10.21
C ILE A 63 -11.62 -40.25 10.95
N ARG A 64 -12.25 -40.61 12.09
CA ARG A 64 -11.78 -41.66 12.98
C ARG A 64 -12.00 -43.09 12.46
N ASN A 65 -13.00 -43.28 11.59
CA ASN A 65 -13.52 -44.61 11.28
C ASN A 65 -13.33 -45.06 9.82
N SER A 66 -12.89 -44.18 8.90
CA SER A 66 -12.71 -44.57 7.49
C SER A 66 -11.84 -43.60 6.68
N ASP A 67 -10.90 -44.14 5.89
CA ASP A 67 -10.12 -43.39 4.90
C ASP A 67 -11.01 -42.69 3.85
N ARG A 68 -12.15 -43.31 3.50
CA ARG A 68 -13.12 -42.70 2.59
C ARG A 68 -13.73 -41.43 3.18
N ALA A 69 -14.04 -41.45 4.48
CA ALA A 69 -14.57 -40.29 5.19
C ALA A 69 -13.51 -39.19 5.34
N TYR A 70 -12.25 -39.55 5.57
CA TYR A 70 -11.12 -38.60 5.54
C TYR A 70 -11.00 -37.91 4.18
N ASN A 71 -10.99 -38.68 3.09
CA ASN A 71 -10.87 -38.13 1.75
C ASN A 71 -12.01 -37.17 1.40
N GLN A 72 -13.24 -37.49 1.83
CA GLN A 72 -14.39 -36.61 1.64
C GLN A 72 -14.27 -35.33 2.47
N ALA A 73 -13.97 -35.46 3.77
CA ALA A 73 -13.76 -34.31 4.65
C ALA A 73 -12.64 -33.39 4.13
N MET A 74 -11.57 -33.97 3.58
CA MET A 74 -10.47 -33.24 2.98
C MET A 74 -10.89 -32.47 1.71
N LYS A 75 -11.71 -33.07 0.84
CA LYS A 75 -12.26 -32.38 -0.34
C LYS A 75 -13.12 -31.19 0.07
N ASP A 76 -14.00 -31.39 1.04
CA ASP A 76 -14.90 -30.36 1.55
C ASP A 76 -14.11 -29.24 2.24
N TRP A 77 -13.08 -29.59 3.00
CA TRP A 77 -12.17 -28.64 3.65
C TRP A 77 -11.44 -27.76 2.65
N ARG A 78 -10.90 -28.34 1.56
CA ARG A 78 -10.24 -27.57 0.50
C ARG A 78 -11.19 -26.60 -0.18
N LYS A 79 -12.42 -27.05 -0.49
CA LYS A 79 -13.45 -26.19 -1.09
C LYS A 79 -13.79 -25.02 -0.17
N TYR A 80 -14.04 -25.31 1.11
CA TYR A 80 -14.30 -24.29 2.12
C TYR A 80 -13.14 -23.27 2.25
N ARG A 81 -11.88 -23.71 2.23
CA ARG A 81 -10.72 -22.81 2.24
C ARG A 81 -10.63 -21.94 0.99
N GLN A 82 -10.88 -22.50 -0.19
CA GLN A 82 -10.91 -21.75 -1.45
C GLN A 82 -11.97 -20.65 -1.40
N ASP A 83 -13.18 -20.96 -0.93
CA ASP A 83 -14.26 -19.98 -0.80
C ASP A 83 -13.95 -18.90 0.23
N ARG A 84 -13.33 -19.25 1.38
CA ARG A 84 -12.88 -18.28 2.38
C ARG A 84 -11.82 -17.33 1.81
N SER A 85 -10.86 -17.87 1.03
CA SER A 85 -9.82 -17.09 0.35
C SER A 85 -10.42 -16.14 -0.68
N ARG A 86 -11.36 -16.62 -1.51
CA ARG A 86 -12.11 -15.80 -2.46
C ARG A 86 -12.86 -14.67 -1.76
N LYS A 87 -13.56 -14.94 -0.66
CA LYS A 87 -14.25 -13.90 0.14
C LYS A 87 -13.30 -12.87 0.72
N ARG A 88 -12.14 -13.28 1.22
CA ARG A 88 -11.11 -12.33 1.69
C ARG A 88 -10.61 -11.47 0.53
N ALA A 89 -10.26 -12.07 -0.61
CA ALA A 89 -9.83 -11.36 -1.80
C ALA A 89 -10.88 -10.36 -2.31
N THR A 90 -12.18 -10.71 -2.29
CA THR A 90 -13.26 -9.79 -2.68
C THR A 90 -13.45 -8.65 -1.68
N VAL A 91 -13.26 -8.89 -0.38
CA VAL A 91 -13.26 -7.83 0.65
C VAL A 91 -12.08 -6.87 0.44
N TYR A 92 -10.87 -7.38 0.17
CA TYR A 92 -9.71 -6.56 -0.18
C TYR A 92 -9.94 -5.77 -1.48
N ALA A 93 -10.49 -6.42 -2.51
CA ALA A 93 -10.82 -5.76 -3.77
C ALA A 93 -11.89 -4.66 -3.60
N ARG A 94 -12.93 -4.88 -2.78
CA ARG A 94 -13.95 -3.87 -2.47
C ARG A 94 -13.43 -2.74 -1.58
N SER A 95 -12.42 -2.98 -0.74
CA SER A 95 -11.76 -1.95 0.06
C SER A 95 -10.70 -1.13 -0.71
N SER A 96 -10.46 -1.43 -2.00
CA SER A 96 -9.27 -0.97 -2.75
C SER A 96 -9.38 0.35 -3.56
N TYR A 97 -10.51 1.07 -3.62
CA TYR A 97 -10.52 2.40 -4.28
C TYR A 97 -11.55 3.35 -3.68
N GLY A 98 -12.75 2.83 -3.42
CA GLY A 98 -13.84 3.60 -2.81
C GLY A 98 -13.58 4.01 -1.36
N ALA A 99 -12.84 3.21 -0.59
CA ALA A 99 -12.42 3.59 0.77
C ALA A 99 -11.19 4.50 0.75
N PHE A 100 -10.23 4.24 -0.17
CA PHE A 100 -9.02 5.05 -0.35
C PHE A 100 -9.34 6.53 -0.65
N LYS A 101 -10.29 6.80 -1.56
CA LYS A 101 -10.70 8.18 -1.88
C LYS A 101 -11.27 8.98 -0.70
N ASN A 102 -11.77 8.28 0.33
CA ASN A 102 -12.35 8.88 1.52
C ASN A 102 -11.34 8.98 2.69
N THR A 103 -10.13 8.43 2.53
CA THR A 103 -9.08 8.56 3.53
C THR A 103 -8.59 10.00 3.64
N ARG A 104 -8.12 10.39 4.83
CA ARG A 104 -7.46 11.68 5.06
C ARG A 104 -6.29 11.88 4.10
N PHE A 105 -5.53 10.81 3.83
CA PHE A 105 -4.38 10.79 2.94
C PHE A 105 -4.73 11.23 1.52
N TYR A 106 -5.73 10.63 0.87
CA TYR A 106 -6.13 11.01 -0.50
C TYR A 106 -6.63 12.47 -0.57
N LYS A 107 -7.42 12.90 0.42
CA LYS A 107 -7.91 14.29 0.50
C LYS A 107 -6.78 15.29 0.72
N THR A 108 -5.79 14.97 1.55
CA THR A 108 -4.62 15.82 1.77
C THR A 108 -3.70 15.86 0.54
N THR A 109 -3.43 14.73 -0.11
CA THR A 109 -2.61 14.69 -1.34
C THR A 109 -3.23 15.57 -2.43
N ARG A 110 -4.55 15.47 -2.65
CA ARG A 110 -5.25 16.33 -3.60
C ARG A 110 -5.17 17.83 -3.27
N PHE A 111 -5.16 18.17 -1.97
CA PHE A 111 -4.98 19.56 -1.53
C PHE A 111 -3.54 20.04 -1.79
N PHE A 112 -2.54 19.21 -1.49
CA PHE A 112 -1.14 19.51 -1.79
C PHE A 112 -0.88 19.64 -3.29
N ASP A 113 -1.54 18.84 -4.14
CA ASP A 113 -1.41 18.97 -5.59
C ASP A 113 -1.92 20.35 -6.07
N GLY A 114 -3.03 20.84 -5.53
CA GLY A 114 -3.54 22.17 -5.88
C GLY A 114 -2.64 23.32 -5.40
N THR A 115 -2.18 23.26 -4.14
CA THR A 115 -1.35 24.33 -3.56
C THR A 115 0.04 24.37 -4.18
N THR A 116 0.66 23.21 -4.44
CA THR A 116 1.97 23.13 -5.12
C THR A 116 1.92 23.67 -6.54
N ILE A 117 0.85 23.42 -7.29
CA ILE A 117 0.66 24.00 -8.62
C ILE A 117 0.59 25.52 -8.54
N ILE A 118 -0.22 26.09 -7.64
CA ILE A 118 -0.34 27.55 -7.46
C ILE A 118 1.00 28.17 -7.03
N ILE A 119 1.71 27.55 -6.10
CA ILE A 119 3.02 28.01 -5.62
C ILE A 119 4.04 27.96 -6.77
N SER A 120 4.08 26.86 -7.54
CA SER A 120 4.99 26.74 -8.69
C SER A 120 4.74 27.82 -9.75
N PHE A 121 3.46 28.17 -9.96
CA PHE A 121 3.06 29.22 -10.88
C PHE A 121 3.52 30.59 -10.37
N ALA A 122 3.28 30.89 -9.09
CA ALA A 122 3.74 32.13 -8.46
C ALA A 122 5.28 32.27 -8.50
N ILE A 123 6.02 31.19 -8.21
CA ILE A 123 7.48 31.17 -8.29
C ILE A 123 7.95 31.44 -9.73
N SER A 124 7.31 30.84 -10.74
CA SER A 124 7.69 31.07 -12.15
C SER A 124 7.54 32.55 -12.56
N ILE A 125 6.45 33.21 -12.13
CA ILE A 125 6.24 34.64 -12.33
C ILE A 125 7.31 35.44 -11.59
N MET A 126 7.59 35.07 -10.34
CA MET A 126 8.60 35.73 -9.51
C MET A 126 9.99 35.67 -10.15
N VAL A 127 10.38 34.52 -10.70
CA VAL A 127 11.65 34.33 -11.42
C VAL A 127 11.71 35.24 -12.65
N LEU A 128 10.64 35.35 -13.43
CA LEU A 128 10.59 36.25 -14.58
C LEU A 128 10.76 37.72 -14.16
N ILE A 129 10.05 38.15 -13.11
CA ILE A 129 10.15 39.52 -12.57
C ILE A 129 11.58 39.81 -12.09
N TYR A 130 12.17 38.93 -11.28
CA TYR A 130 13.53 39.12 -10.77
C TYR A 130 14.59 39.06 -11.87
N THR A 131 14.36 38.28 -12.93
CA THR A 131 15.28 38.23 -14.08
C THR A 131 15.30 39.57 -14.81
N VAL A 132 14.13 40.17 -15.05
CA VAL A 132 14.02 41.50 -15.68
C VAL A 132 14.57 42.59 -14.75
N TYR A 133 14.13 42.60 -13.50
CA TYR A 133 14.58 43.58 -12.51
C TYR A 133 16.09 43.53 -12.29
N GLY A 134 16.67 42.33 -12.12
CA GLY A 134 18.10 42.15 -11.90
C GLY A 134 18.94 42.57 -13.12
N TYR A 135 18.42 42.39 -14.34
CA TYR A 135 19.08 42.90 -15.54
C TYR A 135 19.07 44.44 -15.58
N ILE A 136 17.93 45.07 -15.30
CA ILE A 136 17.81 46.54 -15.23
C ILE A 136 18.71 47.10 -14.12
N TYR A 137 18.69 46.49 -12.94
CA TYR A 137 19.52 46.89 -11.80
C TYR A 137 21.01 46.86 -12.15
N ARG A 138 21.47 45.82 -12.85
CA ARG A 138 22.88 45.74 -13.29
C ARG A 138 23.25 46.78 -14.35
N LEU A 139 22.30 47.24 -15.16
CA LEU A 139 22.53 48.35 -16.10
C LEU A 139 22.77 49.67 -15.35
N HIS A 140 22.10 49.89 -14.22
CA HIS A 140 22.26 51.10 -13.41
C HIS A 140 23.45 51.02 -12.43
N HIS A 141 23.86 49.81 -12.04
CA HIS A 141 24.96 49.59 -11.09
C HIS A 141 26.03 48.65 -11.68
N PRO A 142 26.92 49.16 -12.54
CA PRO A 142 27.98 48.37 -13.15
C PRO A 142 29.01 47.94 -12.10
N VAL A 143 29.47 46.69 -12.19
CA VAL A 143 30.48 46.14 -11.28
C VAL A 143 31.87 46.39 -11.89
N PRO A 144 32.86 46.87 -11.11
CA PRO A 144 34.22 47.05 -11.60
C PRO A 144 34.78 45.75 -12.19
N GLY A 145 35.25 45.79 -13.45
CA GLY A 145 35.75 44.61 -14.17
C GLY A 145 34.70 43.81 -14.96
N LEU A 146 33.40 44.04 -14.74
CA LEU A 146 32.30 43.44 -15.51
C LEU A 146 31.24 44.52 -15.80
N GLU A 147 31.64 45.53 -16.58
CA GLU A 147 30.87 46.77 -16.74
C GLU A 147 29.52 46.59 -17.43
N ARG A 148 29.32 45.52 -18.23
CA ARG A 148 28.07 45.26 -18.94
C ARG A 148 27.45 43.92 -18.53
N PRO A 149 26.14 43.87 -18.22
CA PRO A 149 25.44 42.61 -18.06
C PRO A 149 25.53 41.77 -19.33
N THR A 150 25.81 40.49 -19.17
CA THR A 150 25.80 39.52 -20.26
C THR A 150 24.37 39.30 -20.75
N VAL A 151 24.04 39.85 -21.92
CA VAL A 151 22.72 39.69 -22.59
C VAL A 151 22.37 38.22 -22.78
N PHE A 152 23.37 37.39 -23.10
CA PHE A 152 23.20 35.94 -23.24
C PHE A 152 22.64 35.28 -21.97
N ALA A 153 23.21 35.59 -20.80
CA ALA A 153 22.72 35.04 -19.53
C ALA A 153 21.30 35.51 -19.20
N PHE A 154 20.98 36.76 -19.54
CA PHE A 154 19.62 37.29 -19.39
C PHE A 154 18.61 36.53 -20.26
N ILE A 155 18.91 36.34 -21.55
CA ILE A 155 18.04 35.59 -22.47
C ILE A 155 17.88 34.14 -22.01
N MET A 156 18.96 33.48 -21.58
CA MET A 156 18.91 32.11 -21.06
C MET A 156 18.02 31.98 -19.82
N LEU A 157 18.16 32.88 -18.84
CA LEU A 157 17.32 32.89 -17.63
C LEU A 157 15.86 33.20 -17.95
N LEU A 158 15.60 34.11 -18.89
CA LEU A 158 14.25 34.47 -19.32
C LEU A 158 13.57 33.30 -20.04
N LEU A 159 14.28 32.60 -20.93
CA LEU A 159 13.77 31.39 -21.59
C LEU A 159 13.48 30.28 -20.58
N LEU A 160 14.39 30.06 -19.62
CA LEU A 160 14.19 29.07 -18.56
C LEU A 160 12.94 29.41 -17.72
N GLY A 161 12.79 30.67 -17.30
CA GLY A 161 11.60 31.15 -16.60
C GLY A 161 10.31 30.98 -17.40
N MET A 162 10.35 31.25 -18.71
CA MET A 162 9.21 31.05 -19.61
C MET A 162 8.83 29.57 -19.75
N ILE A 163 9.81 28.67 -19.82
CA ILE A 163 9.54 27.22 -19.85
C ILE A 163 8.82 26.79 -18.58
N PHE A 164 9.33 27.19 -17.39
CA PHE A 164 8.67 26.88 -16.12
C PHE A 164 7.27 27.46 -16.03
N PHE A 165 7.06 28.68 -16.53
CA PHE A 165 5.76 29.33 -16.57
C PHE A 165 4.77 28.57 -17.46
N VAL A 166 5.18 28.19 -18.69
CA VAL A 166 4.33 27.43 -19.61
C VAL A 166 3.95 26.08 -19.04
N VAL A 167 4.91 25.34 -18.48
CA VAL A 167 4.65 24.04 -17.83
C VAL A 167 3.68 24.22 -16.67
N SER A 168 3.94 25.16 -15.76
CA SER A 168 3.07 25.42 -14.62
C SER A 168 1.66 25.86 -15.04
N PHE A 169 1.54 26.66 -16.11
CA PHE A 169 0.26 27.08 -16.68
C PHE A 169 -0.56 25.90 -17.23
N ILE A 170 0.08 24.95 -17.93
CA ILE A 170 -0.57 23.73 -18.42
C ILE A 170 -1.13 22.91 -17.25
N TYR A 171 -0.33 22.70 -16.19
CA TYR A 171 -0.77 21.99 -14.99
C TYR A 171 -1.91 22.72 -14.26
N LEU A 172 -1.84 24.04 -14.14
CA LEU A 172 -2.90 24.85 -13.56
C LEU A 172 -4.21 24.74 -14.34
N ARG A 173 -4.15 24.80 -15.68
CA ARG A 173 -5.33 24.62 -16.53
C ARG A 173 -5.96 23.24 -16.35
N ALA A 174 -5.14 22.18 -16.36
CA ALA A 174 -5.59 20.81 -16.14
C ALA A 174 -6.25 20.63 -14.75
N TYR A 175 -5.68 21.26 -13.72
CA TYR A 175 -6.26 21.26 -12.37
C TYR A 175 -7.63 21.97 -12.33
N LEU A 176 -7.78 23.11 -12.99
CA LEU A 176 -9.05 23.84 -13.05
C LEU A 176 -10.14 23.07 -13.81
N GLU A 177 -9.77 22.37 -14.90
CA GLU A 177 -10.70 21.54 -15.67
C GLU A 177 -11.20 20.33 -14.86
N THR A 178 -10.30 19.65 -14.15
CA THR A 178 -10.67 18.50 -13.29
C THR A 178 -11.54 18.92 -12.10
N SER A 179 -11.32 20.12 -11.54
CA SER A 179 -12.15 20.68 -10.48
C SER A 179 -13.58 21.02 -10.95
N LYS A 180 -13.73 21.68 -12.11
CA LYS A 180 -15.04 22.04 -12.68
C LYS A 180 -15.94 20.83 -12.97
N LYS A 181 -15.35 19.71 -13.40
CA LYS A 181 -16.09 18.48 -13.71
C LYS A 181 -16.68 17.82 -12.46
N HIS A 182 -16.12 18.10 -11.28
CA HIS A 182 -16.59 17.54 -10.02
C HIS A 182 -17.77 18.31 -9.41
N ASN A 183 -17.82 19.64 -9.56
CA ASN A 183 -18.93 20.48 -9.09
C ASN A 183 -20.24 20.33 -9.90
N LYS A 184 -20.21 19.57 -11.01
CA LYS A 184 -21.39 19.30 -11.86
C LYS A 184 -22.01 17.91 -11.63
N LYS A 185 -21.49 17.10 -10.69
CA LYS A 185 -22.04 15.80 -10.29
C LYS A 185 -22.39 15.83 -8.81
#